data_AF-A0A440TPJ4-F1
#
_entry.id   AF-A0A440TPJ4-F1
#
_cell.length_a   1.000
_cell.length_b   1.000
_cell.length_c   1.000
_cell.angle_alpha   90.00
_cell.angle_beta   90.00
_cell.angle_gamma   90.00
#
_symmetry.space_group_name_H-M   'P 1'
#
loop_
_entity.id
_entity.type
_entity.pdbx_description
1 polymer ?
#
loop_
_entity_poly.entity_id
_entity_poly.type
_entity_poly.pdbx_seq_one_letter_code
_entity_poly.pdbx_strand_id
1 'polypeptide(L)'
;MCNLTEHDFFGSDLLVATKIKIVATISGFPPNDVAHNHDWVLAIRFGTPYVLFYDALGEILKSVFVHLSDIHFGQEKDGGTDAANADAKMRLIEDARVQVGKLGCTANGVIVTGDIAFSGQEHQYAMAAQWLAQLTDAIGCDRTDVQMIPGNHDIDRKKITNTIDSVLFSIREGGDHWLDRHLDNPGDCAALYGRFDAYKGFALDYRCELDLNGGISKSARLDLAPGRAIRFVRLNSALICSGHPEEGKLILGARQRMLPIDVGVENIVLSHHPLNWFQDSDKARGYLRGRARVFISGHEHFPNLDIEDVEDGCQVMMLAAGATAPDEVNEKFTYKYNILTFEWDEQQDALAVTVDPRTWNPDMARFEHDDAFMDGRQERQVLASPNFHDAPIPASNTPESEVTAELVEEPSEVRPTEDALPAAQDDTSATAPPIAGAEPLAETATEPEPEPTQDVRDLQLRFFQTLSEGERLQTLVKFGVVAQRHGGIDHAMERRLFRRAIRQGKAAEIRQMLDATENGKGGSSK
;
A
#
# COMPACT_ATOMS: atom_id res chain seq x y z
N MET A 1 37.41 1.51 35.64
CA MET A 1 36.60 0.57 34.85
C MET A 1 36.92 0.87 33.40
N CYS A 2 37.60 -0.05 32.71
CA CYS A 2 37.80 0.09 31.27
C CYS A 2 36.51 -0.42 30.59
N ASN A 3 35.90 0.41 29.76
CA ASN A 3 34.84 -0.04 28.87
C ASN A 3 35.51 -0.81 27.73
N LEU A 4 35.27 -2.12 27.68
CA LEU A 4 35.63 -2.92 26.52
C LEU A 4 34.55 -2.71 25.47
N THR A 5 34.96 -2.50 24.22
CA THR A 5 34.11 -2.37 23.03
C THR A 5 34.19 -3.64 22.19
N GLU A 6 33.28 -3.85 21.24
CA GLU A 6 33.33 -5.00 20.30
C GLU A 6 34.67 -5.11 19.56
N HIS A 7 35.30 -3.96 19.30
CA HIS A 7 36.62 -3.87 18.68
C HIS A 7 37.72 -4.56 19.51
N ASP A 8 37.54 -4.69 20.82
CA ASP A 8 38.49 -5.35 21.72
C ASP A 8 38.38 -6.88 21.67
N PHE A 9 37.27 -7.44 21.15
CA PHE A 9 37.05 -8.89 21.06
C PHE A 9 37.34 -9.48 19.68
N PHE A 10 37.08 -8.73 18.60
CA PHE A 10 37.09 -9.30 17.24
C PHE A 10 38.23 -8.82 16.34
N GLY A 11 38.97 -7.77 16.73
CA GLY A 11 39.96 -7.15 15.85
C GLY A 11 39.33 -6.51 14.62
N SER A 12 40.13 -5.77 13.85
CA SER A 12 39.67 -4.97 12.70
C SER A 12 39.38 -5.77 11.41
N ASP A 13 39.48 -7.10 11.46
CA ASP A 13 39.19 -8.00 10.34
C ASP A 13 38.03 -8.94 10.72
N LEU A 14 36.86 -8.74 10.11
CA LEU A 14 35.70 -9.63 10.20
C LEU A 14 35.99 -10.95 9.46
N LEU A 15 36.77 -11.84 10.08
CA LEU A 15 36.79 -13.25 9.72
C LEU A 15 35.60 -13.92 10.39
N VAL A 16 34.72 -14.53 9.59
CA VAL A 16 33.59 -15.35 10.06
C VAL A 16 34.07 -16.34 11.13
N ALA A 17 33.73 -16.07 12.39
CA ALA A 17 34.11 -16.90 13.51
C ALA A 17 33.25 -18.17 13.53
N THR A 18 33.75 -19.27 12.96
CA THR A 18 33.00 -20.55 12.90
C THR A 18 32.91 -21.27 14.24
N LYS A 19 33.63 -20.82 15.28
CA LYS A 19 33.53 -21.32 16.67
C LYS A 19 33.87 -20.22 17.68
N ILE A 20 32.94 -19.89 18.57
CA ILE A 20 33.18 -19.05 19.76
C ILE A 20 33.20 -19.95 21.00
N LYS A 21 34.22 -19.78 21.85
CA LYS A 21 34.31 -20.40 23.18
C LYS A 21 34.28 -19.29 24.22
N ILE A 22 33.21 -19.22 25.01
CA ILE A 22 33.11 -18.29 26.14
C ILE A 22 34.06 -18.78 27.23
N VAL A 23 35.12 -18.02 27.52
CA VAL A 23 36.19 -18.44 28.46
C VAL A 23 36.07 -17.79 29.84
N ALA A 24 35.19 -16.80 30.02
CA ALA A 24 34.90 -16.19 31.32
C ALA A 24 33.54 -15.46 31.33
N THR A 25 32.85 -15.50 32.46
CA THR A 25 31.66 -14.67 32.77
C THR A 25 32.03 -13.64 33.84
N ILE A 26 31.67 -12.37 33.60
CA ILE A 26 31.77 -11.29 34.61
C ILE A 26 30.67 -11.52 35.66
N SER A 27 31.03 -11.55 36.95
CA SER A 27 30.06 -11.75 38.03
C SER A 27 29.08 -10.57 38.11
N GLY A 28 27.79 -10.83 37.94
CA GLY A 28 26.73 -9.81 38.09
C GLY A 28 25.55 -9.95 37.12
N PHE A 29 25.72 -10.68 36.02
CA PHE A 29 24.62 -11.09 35.15
C PHE A 29 24.18 -12.52 35.53
N PRO A 30 22.89 -12.79 35.75
CA PRO A 30 22.42 -14.17 35.89
C PRO A 30 22.72 -14.92 34.58
N PRO A 31 23.49 -16.02 34.64
CA PRO A 31 23.76 -16.81 33.45
C PRO A 31 22.48 -17.53 33.03
N ASN A 32 22.09 -17.44 31.76
CA ASN A 32 21.02 -18.22 31.11
C ASN A 32 19.59 -17.69 31.19
N ASP A 33 19.33 -16.39 31.18
CA ASP A 33 18.01 -15.96 30.73
C ASP A 33 17.95 -16.05 29.20
N VAL A 34 17.15 -17.00 28.69
CA VAL A 34 16.98 -17.24 27.25
C VAL A 34 16.32 -16.05 26.58
N ALA A 35 15.49 -15.28 27.31
CA ALA A 35 14.79 -14.11 26.80
C ALA A 35 15.70 -12.92 26.47
N HIS A 36 16.96 -12.95 26.90
CA HIS A 36 17.94 -11.88 26.68
C HIS A 36 19.04 -12.29 25.68
N ASN A 37 18.94 -13.47 25.08
CA ASN A 37 19.88 -13.88 24.04
C ASN A 37 19.45 -13.29 22.70
N HIS A 38 20.42 -12.76 21.95
CA HIS A 38 20.20 -12.39 20.56
C HIS A 38 19.87 -13.63 19.71
N ASP A 39 19.03 -13.48 18.69
CA ASP A 39 18.52 -14.58 17.85
C ASP A 39 19.61 -15.49 17.28
N TRP A 40 20.77 -14.93 16.88
CA TRP A 40 21.90 -15.72 16.39
C TRP A 40 22.54 -16.62 17.46
N VAL A 41 22.49 -16.23 18.74
CA VAL A 41 22.98 -17.05 19.87
C VAL A 41 22.01 -18.20 20.15
N LEU A 42 20.70 -17.97 20.00
CA LEU A 42 19.68 -19.01 20.12
C LEU A 42 19.84 -20.07 19.01
N ALA A 43 20.11 -19.66 17.77
CA ALA A 43 20.36 -20.55 16.64
C ALA A 43 21.55 -21.51 16.89
N ILE A 44 22.66 -21.01 17.45
CA ILE A 44 23.85 -21.83 17.77
C ILE A 44 23.58 -22.79 18.94
N ARG A 45 22.82 -22.35 19.94
CA ARG A 45 22.68 -23.08 21.22
C ARG A 45 21.79 -24.32 21.13
N PHE A 46 20.81 -24.32 20.22
CA PHE A 46 19.85 -25.42 20.08
C PHE A 46 20.19 -26.43 18.97
N GLY A 47 21.27 -26.24 18.22
CA GLY A 47 21.83 -27.29 17.34
C GLY A 47 20.91 -27.73 16.19
N THR A 48 19.85 -26.98 15.91
CA THR A 48 18.98 -27.16 14.75
C THR A 48 19.56 -26.37 13.57
N PRO A 49 19.81 -27.01 12.41
CA PRO A 49 20.26 -26.30 11.22
C PRO A 49 19.06 -25.57 10.62
N TYR A 50 18.77 -24.37 11.12
CA TYR A 50 17.87 -23.43 10.44
C TYR A 50 18.71 -22.61 9.47
N VAL A 51 18.28 -22.54 8.22
CA VAL A 51 18.82 -21.64 7.19
C VAL A 51 18.05 -20.34 7.31
N LEU A 52 18.63 -19.40 8.03
CA LEU A 52 18.13 -18.03 8.05
C LEU A 52 18.50 -17.37 6.71
N PHE A 53 17.50 -16.82 6.04
CA PHE A 53 17.72 -16.03 4.83
C PHE A 53 18.03 -14.60 5.24
N TYR A 54 19.22 -14.13 4.87
CA TYR A 54 19.71 -12.83 5.26
C TYR A 54 19.65 -11.84 4.09
N ASP A 55 19.39 -10.58 4.38
CA ASP A 55 19.59 -9.51 3.41
C ASP A 55 21.09 -9.28 3.14
N ALA A 56 21.41 -8.33 2.25
CA ALA A 56 22.79 -8.00 1.90
C ALA A 56 23.64 -7.49 3.09
N LEU A 57 23.02 -7.22 4.25
CA LEU A 57 23.66 -6.76 5.49
C LEU A 57 23.78 -7.87 6.54
N GLY A 58 23.26 -9.08 6.28
CA GLY A 58 23.34 -10.20 7.21
C GLY A 58 22.21 -10.25 8.24
N GLU A 59 21.09 -9.54 8.02
CA GLU A 59 19.91 -9.55 8.88
C GLU A 59 18.80 -10.44 8.32
N ILE A 60 18.05 -11.14 9.18
CA ILE A 60 16.96 -12.05 8.75
C ILE A 60 15.97 -11.27 7.87
N LEU A 61 15.64 -11.79 6.69
CA LEU A 61 14.66 -11.23 5.76
C LEU A 61 13.27 -11.16 6.42
N LYS A 62 12.97 -9.99 6.98
CA LYS A 62 11.67 -9.63 7.55
C LYS A 62 11.05 -8.55 6.67
N SER A 63 9.78 -8.74 6.34
CA SER A 63 9.05 -7.76 5.53
C SER A 63 8.07 -6.99 6.39
N VAL A 64 8.44 -5.78 6.78
CA VAL A 64 7.72 -4.95 7.77
C VAL A 64 6.87 -3.90 7.07
N PHE A 65 5.60 -3.82 7.45
CA PHE A 65 4.64 -2.86 6.91
C PHE A 65 3.90 -2.14 8.03
N VAL A 66 3.75 -0.82 7.90
CA VAL A 66 2.77 -0.09 8.71
C VAL A 66 1.41 -0.21 8.03
N HIS A 67 0.41 -0.73 8.73
CA HIS A 67 -0.94 -0.97 8.21
C HIS A 67 -1.95 0.02 8.82
N LEU A 68 -2.65 0.72 7.93
CA LEU A 68 -3.61 1.78 8.21
C LEU A 68 -4.94 1.51 7.51
N SER A 69 -6.01 2.08 8.06
CA SER A 69 -7.34 2.10 7.45
C SER A 69 -8.10 3.32 7.96
N ASP A 70 -9.08 3.84 7.21
CA ASP A 70 -10.05 4.82 7.72
C ASP A 70 -9.34 6.07 8.30
N ILE A 71 -8.57 6.76 7.45
CA ILE A 71 -7.74 7.92 7.79
C ILE A 71 -8.55 9.23 7.66
N HIS A 72 -9.51 9.24 6.73
CA HIS A 72 -10.52 10.27 6.52
C HIS A 72 -9.96 11.71 6.52
N PHE A 73 -9.07 12.05 5.59
CA PHE A 73 -8.63 13.44 5.44
C PHE A 73 -9.79 14.36 5.07
N GLY A 74 -9.99 15.42 5.86
CA GLY A 74 -11.04 16.43 5.66
C GLY A 74 -12.39 16.09 6.31
N GLN A 75 -12.41 15.22 7.32
CA GLN A 75 -13.61 14.87 8.09
C GLN A 75 -13.98 15.92 9.14
N GLU A 76 -13.00 16.73 9.57
CA GLU A 76 -13.06 17.55 10.76
C GLU A 76 -13.98 18.77 10.56
N LYS A 77 -14.86 19.02 11.53
CA LYS A 77 -15.96 20.00 11.42
C LYS A 77 -15.73 21.27 12.25
N ASP A 78 -14.81 21.21 13.19
CA ASP A 78 -14.41 22.31 14.05
C ASP A 78 -12.90 22.27 14.35
N GLY A 79 -12.36 23.37 14.88
CA GLY A 79 -10.92 23.46 15.15
C GLY A 79 -10.42 22.56 16.28
N GLY A 80 -11.32 22.05 17.14
CA GLY A 80 -10.93 21.16 18.24
C GLY A 80 -10.68 19.74 17.75
N THR A 81 -11.63 19.22 16.97
CA THR A 81 -11.52 17.91 16.28
C THR A 81 -10.37 17.89 15.29
N ASP A 82 -10.17 18.97 14.52
CA ASP A 82 -9.02 19.16 13.63
C ASP A 82 -7.68 19.05 14.38
N ALA A 83 -7.52 19.79 15.48
CA ALA A 83 -6.30 19.74 16.27
C ALA A 83 -6.04 18.36 16.89
N ALA A 84 -7.09 17.68 17.38
CA ALA A 84 -6.96 16.35 17.98
C ALA A 84 -6.57 15.28 16.96
N ASN A 85 -7.24 15.24 15.81
CA ASN A 85 -6.92 14.30 14.73
C ASN A 85 -5.53 14.56 14.16
N ALA A 86 -5.13 15.83 14.01
CA ALA A 86 -3.80 16.21 13.56
C ALA A 86 -2.71 15.77 14.54
N ASP A 87 -2.89 15.96 15.85
CA ASP A 87 -1.93 15.47 16.86
C ASP A 87 -1.87 13.94 16.85
N ALA A 88 -3.00 13.24 16.86
CA ALA A 88 -3.02 11.77 16.81
C ALA A 88 -2.28 11.23 15.57
N LYS A 89 -2.55 11.79 14.39
CA LYS A 89 -1.84 11.46 13.13
C LYS A 89 -0.33 11.71 13.21
N MET A 90 0.11 12.73 13.97
CA MET A 90 1.53 13.01 14.19
C MET A 90 2.17 12.04 15.18
N ARG A 91 1.48 11.73 16.28
CA ARG A 91 1.94 10.74 17.27
C ARG A 91 2.04 9.34 16.70
N LEU A 92 1.18 9.02 15.72
CA LEU A 92 1.27 7.76 14.98
C LEU A 92 2.62 7.68 14.25
N ILE A 93 3.01 8.71 13.52
CA ILE A 93 4.31 8.75 12.83
C ILE A 93 5.47 8.60 13.83
N GLU A 94 5.43 9.33 14.95
CA GLU A 94 6.45 9.24 15.99
C GLU A 94 6.55 7.85 16.60
N ASP A 95 5.41 7.22 16.91
CA ASP A 95 5.36 5.87 17.48
C ASP A 95 5.81 4.82 16.46
N ALA A 96 5.34 4.89 15.21
CA ALA A 96 5.70 3.96 14.15
C ALA A 96 7.22 3.97 13.89
N ARG A 97 7.84 5.16 13.84
CA ARG A 97 9.30 5.30 13.74
C ARG A 97 10.02 4.58 14.88
N VAL A 98 9.53 4.73 16.11
CA VAL A 98 10.15 4.11 17.29
C VAL A 98 9.96 2.60 17.26
N GLN A 99 8.75 2.10 16.96
CA GLN A 99 8.48 0.66 16.96
C GLN A 99 9.19 -0.06 15.82
N VAL A 100 9.14 0.46 14.59
CA VAL A 100 9.91 -0.09 13.46
C VAL A 100 11.41 -0.10 13.78
N GLY A 101 11.93 0.99 14.35
CA GLY A 101 13.34 1.06 14.75
C GLY A 101 13.75 0.03 15.81
N LYS A 102 12.82 -0.46 16.66
CA LYS A 102 13.11 -1.55 17.61
C LYS A 102 13.30 -2.90 16.94
N LEU A 103 12.77 -3.09 15.73
CA LEU A 103 12.95 -4.31 14.94
C LEU A 103 14.35 -4.39 14.31
N GLY A 104 15.13 -3.32 14.38
CA GLY A 104 16.48 -3.26 13.81
C GLY A 104 16.51 -3.09 12.29
N CYS A 105 15.37 -2.85 11.64
CA CYS A 105 15.24 -2.69 10.20
C CYS A 105 14.45 -1.43 9.82
N THR A 106 14.44 -1.09 8.53
CA THR A 106 13.45 -0.18 7.95
C THR A 106 12.19 -0.93 7.58
N ALA A 107 11.09 -0.22 7.37
CA ALA A 107 9.90 -0.82 6.78
C ALA A 107 10.11 -1.07 5.28
N ASN A 108 9.39 -2.05 4.73
CA ASN A 108 9.28 -2.33 3.29
C ASN A 108 8.13 -1.54 2.65
N GLY A 109 7.25 -0.93 3.46
CA GLY A 109 6.20 -0.07 2.94
C GLY A 109 5.07 0.21 3.93
N VAL A 110 3.98 0.74 3.38
CA VAL A 110 2.72 1.04 4.07
C VAL A 110 1.58 0.29 3.39
N ILE A 111 0.64 -0.26 4.16
CA ILE A 111 -0.61 -0.84 3.66
C ILE A 111 -1.76 0.09 4.07
N VAL A 112 -2.62 0.47 3.13
CA VAL A 112 -3.79 1.33 3.39
C VAL A 112 -5.07 0.69 2.87
N THR A 113 -5.93 0.19 3.77
CA THR A 113 -7.16 -0.53 3.41
C THR A 113 -8.39 0.37 3.26
N GLY A 114 -8.22 1.50 2.58
CA GLY A 114 -9.32 2.39 2.17
C GLY A 114 -9.67 3.50 3.16
N ASP A 115 -10.65 4.30 2.74
CA ASP A 115 -11.12 5.52 3.40
C ASP A 115 -9.98 6.47 3.75
N ILE A 116 -9.17 6.76 2.73
CA ILE A 116 -8.07 7.72 2.81
C ILE A 116 -8.64 9.14 2.90
N ALA A 117 -9.54 9.48 1.96
CA ALA A 117 -10.24 10.76 1.95
C ALA A 117 -11.59 10.63 2.67
N PHE A 118 -12.11 11.75 3.18
CA PHE A 118 -13.46 11.77 3.77
C PHE A 118 -14.60 11.83 2.74
N SER A 119 -14.36 12.39 1.55
CA SER A 119 -15.40 12.51 0.50
C SER A 119 -14.87 12.49 -0.93
N GLY A 120 -13.71 11.85 -1.15
CA GLY A 120 -13.12 11.65 -2.47
C GLY A 120 -12.74 12.94 -3.19
N GLN A 121 -12.43 14.02 -2.46
CA GLN A 121 -12.07 15.31 -3.04
C GLN A 121 -10.55 15.45 -3.18
N GLU A 122 -10.09 16.09 -4.26
CA GLU A 122 -8.66 16.20 -4.59
C GLU A 122 -7.79 16.81 -3.47
N HIS A 123 -8.27 17.86 -2.80
CA HIS A 123 -7.54 18.49 -1.70
C HIS A 123 -7.31 17.55 -0.51
N GLN A 124 -8.21 16.58 -0.27
CA GLN A 124 -8.08 15.60 0.81
C GLN A 124 -6.94 14.62 0.48
N TYR A 125 -6.82 14.21 -0.78
CA TYR A 125 -5.70 13.40 -1.25
C TYR A 125 -4.37 14.16 -1.24
N ALA A 126 -4.37 15.48 -1.47
CA ALA A 126 -3.18 16.29 -1.32
C ALA A 126 -2.68 16.32 0.14
N MET A 127 -3.59 16.45 1.11
CA MET A 127 -3.26 16.31 2.55
C MET A 127 -2.74 14.91 2.87
N ALA A 128 -3.41 13.87 2.35
CA ALA A 128 -2.99 12.48 2.52
C ALA A 128 -1.59 12.22 1.97
N ALA A 129 -1.26 12.76 0.79
CA ALA A 129 0.04 12.60 0.17
C ALA A 129 1.16 13.21 1.02
N GLN A 130 0.94 14.39 1.59
CA GLN A 130 1.92 15.04 2.47
C GLN A 130 2.14 14.25 3.76
N TRP A 131 1.07 13.73 4.34
CA TRP A 131 1.16 12.92 5.56
C TRP A 131 1.81 11.56 5.31
N LEU A 132 1.45 10.86 4.23
CA LEU A 132 2.09 9.60 3.86
C LEU A 132 3.59 9.77 3.60
N ALA A 133 4.01 10.87 2.95
CA ALA A 133 5.43 11.16 2.77
C ALA A 133 6.18 11.28 4.11
N GLN A 134 5.58 11.93 5.10
CA GLN A 134 6.19 12.03 6.44
C GLN A 134 6.25 10.67 7.13
N LEU A 135 5.22 9.84 6.98
CA LEU A 135 5.21 8.48 7.53
C LEU A 135 6.29 7.61 6.88
N THR A 136 6.36 7.55 5.55
CA THR A 136 7.35 6.75 4.82
C THR A 136 8.78 7.19 5.15
N ASP A 137 9.02 8.51 5.19
CA ASP A 137 10.33 9.06 5.59
C ASP A 137 10.69 8.65 7.03
N ALA A 138 9.71 8.64 7.95
CA ALA A 138 9.94 8.29 9.34
C ALA A 138 10.21 6.80 9.58
N ILE A 139 9.60 5.91 8.79
CA ILE A 139 9.81 4.45 8.89
C ILE A 139 10.89 3.92 7.94
N GLY A 140 11.46 4.78 7.10
CA GLY A 140 12.62 4.51 6.27
C GLY A 140 12.36 3.70 5.00
N CYS A 141 11.13 3.73 4.47
CA CYS A 141 10.79 3.09 3.18
C CYS A 141 10.67 4.12 2.05
N ASP A 142 10.68 3.68 0.79
CA ASP A 142 10.46 4.59 -0.34
C ASP A 142 9.06 5.18 -0.28
N ARG A 143 8.93 6.45 -0.69
CA ARG A 143 7.65 7.17 -0.63
C ARG A 143 6.58 6.57 -1.54
N THR A 144 6.98 5.77 -2.52
CA THR A 144 6.08 5.05 -3.44
C THR A 144 5.76 3.63 -2.98
N ASP A 145 6.35 3.14 -1.89
CA ASP A 145 6.11 1.79 -1.34
C ASP A 145 4.88 1.78 -0.46
N VAL A 146 3.74 2.07 -1.11
CA VAL A 146 2.43 2.08 -0.46
C VAL A 146 1.49 1.16 -1.23
N GLN A 147 0.91 0.19 -0.53
CA GLN A 147 -0.11 -0.72 -1.04
C GLN A 147 -1.48 -0.20 -0.61
N MET A 148 -2.26 0.39 -1.52
CA MET A 148 -3.53 1.00 -1.19
C MET A 148 -4.70 0.53 -2.05
N ILE A 149 -5.89 0.59 -1.47
CA ILE A 149 -7.19 0.34 -2.10
C ILE A 149 -8.16 1.46 -1.72
N PRO A 150 -9.24 1.69 -2.49
CA PRO A 150 -10.24 2.70 -2.13
C PRO A 150 -11.26 2.15 -1.13
N GLY A 151 -11.76 3.02 -0.26
CA GLY A 151 -12.98 2.77 0.51
C GLY A 151 -14.21 3.54 0.00
N ASN A 152 -15.32 3.46 0.71
CA ASN A 152 -16.59 4.10 0.31
C ASN A 152 -16.60 5.63 0.54
N HIS A 153 -15.61 6.18 1.23
CA HIS A 153 -15.34 7.62 1.30
C HIS A 153 -14.36 8.10 0.23
N ASP A 154 -13.69 7.19 -0.47
CA ASP A 154 -12.80 7.50 -1.60
C ASP A 154 -13.54 7.69 -2.94
N ILE A 155 -14.86 7.84 -2.89
CA ILE A 155 -15.70 8.21 -4.04
C ILE A 155 -16.27 9.61 -3.88
N ASP A 156 -16.28 10.37 -4.97
CA ASP A 156 -17.00 11.62 -5.05
C ASP A 156 -18.51 11.34 -5.18
N ARG A 157 -19.21 11.34 -4.05
CA ARG A 157 -20.65 11.12 -4.00
C ARG A 157 -21.44 12.20 -4.76
N LYS A 158 -20.89 13.39 -5.02
CA LYS A 158 -21.55 14.44 -5.82
C LYS A 158 -21.69 14.04 -7.29
N LYS A 159 -20.87 13.09 -7.76
CA LYS A 159 -20.97 12.53 -9.13
C LYS A 159 -22.03 11.43 -9.24
N ILE A 160 -22.69 11.05 -8.14
CA ILE A 160 -23.84 10.15 -8.17
C ILE A 160 -25.08 10.96 -8.55
N THR A 161 -25.32 11.09 -9.85
CA THR A 161 -26.57 11.67 -10.38
C THR A 161 -27.73 10.66 -10.24
N ASN A 162 -28.98 11.11 -10.43
CA ASN A 162 -30.15 10.21 -10.45
C ASN A 162 -29.98 9.03 -11.43
N THR A 163 -29.29 9.26 -12.55
CA THR A 163 -28.98 8.21 -13.53
C THR A 163 -28.01 7.18 -12.96
N ILE A 164 -26.92 7.63 -12.32
CA ILE A 164 -25.93 6.74 -11.71
C ILE A 164 -26.54 5.98 -10.53
N ASP A 165 -27.34 6.65 -9.70
CA ASP A 165 -28.04 6.01 -8.59
C ASP A 165 -28.98 4.90 -9.09
N SER A 166 -29.69 5.12 -10.20
CA SER A 166 -30.55 4.11 -10.85
C SER A 166 -29.75 2.92 -11.41
N VAL A 167 -28.56 3.18 -11.96
CA VAL A 167 -27.63 2.14 -12.41
C VAL A 167 -27.13 1.30 -11.23
N LEU A 168 -26.67 1.95 -10.16
CA LEU A 168 -26.19 1.27 -8.94
C LEU A 168 -27.30 0.44 -8.29
N PHE A 169 -28.53 0.95 -8.24
CA PHE A 169 -29.69 0.19 -7.81
C PHE A 169 -29.91 -1.06 -8.69
N SER A 170 -29.89 -0.89 -10.02
CA SER A 170 -30.08 -2.01 -10.96
C SER A 170 -28.98 -3.07 -10.84
N ILE A 171 -27.74 -2.65 -10.57
CA ILE A 171 -26.63 -3.57 -10.31
C ILE A 171 -26.87 -4.35 -9.02
N ARG A 172 -27.29 -3.70 -7.93
CA ARG A 172 -27.57 -4.37 -6.66
C ARG A 172 -28.69 -5.40 -6.77
N GLU A 173 -29.78 -5.07 -7.46
CA GLU A 173 -30.88 -6.02 -7.69
C GLU A 173 -30.49 -7.14 -8.68
N GLY A 174 -29.56 -6.83 -9.56
CA GLY A 174 -29.18 -7.65 -10.71
C GLY A 174 -27.97 -8.56 -10.54
N GLY A 175 -27.16 -8.33 -9.51
CA GLY A 175 -25.94 -9.08 -9.23
C GLY A 175 -24.85 -8.94 -10.31
N ASP A 176 -23.97 -9.94 -10.36
CA ASP A 176 -22.83 -10.05 -11.29
C ASP A 176 -23.22 -9.74 -12.75
N HIS A 177 -24.35 -10.28 -13.23
CA HIS A 177 -24.81 -10.10 -14.60
C HIS A 177 -25.01 -8.63 -14.98
N TRP A 178 -25.63 -7.86 -14.08
CA TRP A 178 -25.87 -6.45 -14.33
C TRP A 178 -24.61 -5.61 -14.13
N LEU A 179 -23.74 -5.97 -13.20
CA LEU A 179 -22.43 -5.35 -13.07
C LEU A 179 -21.62 -5.52 -14.37
N ASP A 180 -21.44 -6.75 -14.83
CA ASP A 180 -20.68 -7.06 -16.05
C ASP A 180 -21.26 -6.36 -17.28
N ARG A 181 -22.60 -6.31 -17.41
CA ARG A 181 -23.25 -5.59 -18.51
C ARG A 181 -22.87 -4.11 -18.58
N HIS A 182 -22.76 -3.42 -17.44
CA HIS A 182 -22.35 -2.02 -17.41
C HIS A 182 -20.83 -1.86 -17.58
N LEU A 183 -20.03 -2.81 -17.08
CA LEU A 183 -18.58 -2.80 -17.28
C LEU A 183 -18.20 -3.03 -18.76
N ASP A 184 -18.94 -3.87 -19.47
CA ASP A 184 -18.75 -4.14 -20.91
C ASP A 184 -19.18 -2.97 -21.80
N ASN A 185 -19.95 -2.01 -21.27
CA ASN A 185 -20.27 -0.77 -21.97
C ASN A 185 -19.26 0.32 -21.59
N PRO A 186 -18.44 0.82 -22.55
CA PRO A 186 -17.40 1.81 -22.23
C PRO A 186 -17.93 3.10 -21.60
N GLY A 187 -19.13 3.55 -22.00
CA GLY A 187 -19.74 4.77 -21.47
C GLY A 187 -20.23 4.60 -20.04
N ASP A 188 -20.92 3.49 -19.75
CA ASP A 188 -21.41 3.18 -18.40
C ASP A 188 -20.24 2.91 -17.43
N CYS A 189 -19.24 2.15 -17.89
CA CYS A 189 -18.02 1.90 -17.15
C CYS A 189 -17.29 3.20 -16.80
N ALA A 190 -17.06 4.07 -17.79
CA ALA A 190 -16.44 5.38 -17.55
C ALA A 190 -17.24 6.23 -16.55
N ALA A 191 -18.57 6.18 -16.61
CA ALA A 191 -19.45 6.90 -15.68
C ALA A 191 -19.37 6.35 -14.25
N LEU A 192 -19.32 5.03 -14.06
CA LEU A 192 -19.13 4.40 -12.75
C LEU A 192 -17.80 4.79 -12.12
N TYR A 193 -16.71 4.74 -12.90
CA TYR A 193 -15.35 5.07 -12.46
C TYR A 193 -15.07 6.57 -12.38
N GLY A 194 -15.92 7.43 -12.95
CA GLY A 194 -15.80 8.89 -12.83
C GLY A 194 -15.88 9.38 -11.38
N ARG A 195 -16.56 8.62 -10.51
CA ARG A 195 -16.63 8.89 -9.07
C ARG A 195 -15.28 8.74 -8.36
N PHE A 196 -14.36 7.98 -8.95
CA PHE A 196 -13.01 7.76 -8.43
C PHE A 196 -11.98 8.70 -9.06
N ASP A 197 -12.34 9.72 -9.84
CA ASP A 197 -11.34 10.52 -10.59
C ASP A 197 -10.19 11.06 -9.73
N ALA A 198 -10.51 11.60 -8.55
CA ALA A 198 -9.48 12.08 -7.62
C ALA A 198 -8.63 10.94 -7.05
N TYR A 199 -9.27 9.83 -6.64
CA TYR A 199 -8.57 8.63 -6.17
C TYR A 199 -7.67 8.03 -7.25
N LYS A 200 -8.14 7.88 -8.49
CA LYS A 200 -7.35 7.36 -9.63
C LYS A 200 -6.09 8.18 -9.84
N GLY A 201 -6.22 9.51 -9.76
CA GLY A 201 -5.09 10.43 -9.81
C GLY A 201 -4.09 10.15 -8.69
N PHE A 202 -4.57 10.14 -7.45
CA PHE A 202 -3.74 9.89 -6.27
C PHE A 202 -3.03 8.52 -6.30
N ALA A 203 -3.76 7.44 -6.57
CA ALA A 203 -3.25 6.07 -6.52
C ALA A 203 -2.18 5.78 -7.59
N LEU A 204 -2.22 6.50 -8.72
CA LEU A 204 -1.18 6.43 -9.75
C LEU A 204 0.21 6.76 -9.18
N ASP A 205 0.32 7.66 -8.20
CA ASP A 205 1.61 8.08 -7.63
C ASP A 205 2.26 6.99 -6.76
N TYR A 206 1.48 5.98 -6.37
CA TYR A 206 1.91 4.84 -5.55
C TYR A 206 1.84 3.49 -6.29
N ARG A 207 1.68 3.49 -7.62
CA ARG A 207 1.51 2.28 -8.46
C ARG A 207 0.30 1.41 -8.08
N CYS A 208 -0.73 2.04 -7.49
CA CYS A 208 -1.95 1.36 -7.06
C CYS A 208 -3.11 1.69 -8.00
N GLU A 209 -2.86 1.78 -9.32
CA GLU A 209 -3.89 2.12 -10.29
C GLU A 209 -5.07 1.16 -10.23
N LEU A 210 -6.29 1.70 -10.18
CA LEU A 210 -7.51 0.90 -10.31
C LEU A 210 -7.55 0.17 -11.65
N ASP A 211 -8.00 -1.09 -11.61
CA ASP A 211 -8.52 -1.76 -12.79
C ASP A 211 -9.84 -1.08 -13.18
N LEU A 212 -9.89 -0.53 -14.40
CA LEU A 212 -11.04 0.21 -14.95
C LEU A 212 -11.99 -0.69 -15.76
N ASN A 213 -12.02 -1.98 -15.44
CA ASN A 213 -12.84 -3.01 -16.07
C ASN A 213 -13.44 -3.99 -15.05
N GLY A 214 -13.43 -3.61 -13.77
CA GLY A 214 -13.95 -4.38 -12.64
C GLY A 214 -13.10 -5.58 -12.23
N GLY A 215 -11.82 -5.66 -12.66
CA GLY A 215 -10.87 -6.68 -12.22
C GLY A 215 -10.07 -6.27 -10.96
N ILE A 216 -9.03 -7.05 -10.66
CA ILE A 216 -8.08 -6.77 -9.57
C ILE A 216 -7.00 -5.77 -10.04
N SER A 217 -6.60 -4.84 -9.18
CA SER A 217 -5.88 -3.63 -9.60
C SER A 217 -4.36 -3.71 -9.49
N LYS A 218 -3.62 -4.26 -10.48
CA LYS A 218 -2.18 -4.58 -10.39
C LYS A 218 -1.81 -5.32 -9.08
N SER A 219 -0.66 -5.94 -8.98
CA SER A 219 -0.29 -6.62 -7.73
C SER A 219 1.16 -6.38 -7.45
N ALA A 220 1.51 -6.21 -6.18
CA ALA A 220 2.89 -6.09 -5.75
C ALA A 220 3.34 -7.43 -5.19
N ARG A 221 4.39 -7.99 -5.77
CA ARG A 221 5.07 -9.18 -5.28
C ARG A 221 6.24 -8.77 -4.41
N LEU A 222 6.47 -9.52 -3.33
CA LEU A 222 7.63 -9.39 -2.47
C LEU A 222 8.15 -10.80 -2.15
N ASP A 223 9.45 -11.03 -2.36
CA ASP A 223 10.08 -12.31 -2.03
C ASP A 223 10.48 -12.33 -0.55
N LEU A 224 10.13 -13.42 0.15
CA LEU A 224 10.46 -13.67 1.56
C LEU A 224 11.68 -14.59 1.71
N ALA A 225 11.84 -15.51 0.76
CA ALA A 225 12.97 -16.43 0.64
C ALA A 225 13.03 -16.96 -0.81
N PRO A 226 14.10 -17.67 -1.24
CA PRO A 226 14.16 -18.25 -2.57
C PRO A 226 12.94 -19.15 -2.88
N GLY A 227 12.14 -18.73 -3.86
CA GLY A 227 10.92 -19.44 -4.26
C GLY A 227 9.76 -19.35 -3.27
N ARG A 228 9.81 -18.44 -2.28
CA ARG A 228 8.69 -18.09 -1.39
C ARG A 228 8.45 -16.59 -1.46
N ALA A 229 7.25 -16.23 -1.87
CA ALA A 229 6.87 -14.84 -2.05
C ALA A 229 5.45 -14.59 -1.55
N ILE A 230 5.16 -13.33 -1.25
CA ILE A 230 3.79 -12.87 -1.06
C ILE A 230 3.39 -11.96 -2.21
N ARG A 231 2.10 -11.90 -2.50
CA ARG A 231 1.50 -10.98 -3.47
C ARG A 231 0.37 -10.19 -2.83
N PHE A 232 0.44 -8.87 -2.88
CA PHE A 232 -0.68 -8.00 -2.53
C PHE A 232 -1.70 -7.97 -3.66
N VAL A 233 -2.90 -8.50 -3.40
CA VAL A 233 -4.04 -8.46 -4.32
C VAL A 233 -5.01 -7.38 -3.85
N ARG A 234 -5.14 -6.33 -4.66
CA ARG A 234 -5.90 -5.11 -4.34
C ARG A 234 -7.30 -5.18 -4.95
N LEU A 235 -8.32 -5.15 -4.09
CA LEU A 235 -9.73 -5.19 -4.50
C LEU A 235 -10.37 -3.80 -4.38
N ASN A 236 -11.26 -3.45 -5.32
CA ASN A 236 -12.13 -2.28 -5.23
C ASN A 236 -13.52 -2.71 -4.73
N SER A 237 -13.68 -2.82 -3.41
CA SER A 237 -14.99 -3.10 -2.80
C SER A 237 -15.93 -1.89 -2.80
N ALA A 238 -15.43 -0.69 -3.10
CA ALA A 238 -16.21 0.54 -3.16
C ALA A 238 -16.93 0.77 -4.51
N LEU A 239 -16.70 -0.09 -5.51
CA LEU A 239 -17.20 0.10 -6.87
C LEU A 239 -18.72 0.31 -6.92
N ILE A 240 -19.49 -0.33 -6.04
CA ILE A 240 -20.97 -0.28 -6.02
C ILE A 240 -21.52 0.56 -4.84
N CYS A 241 -20.65 1.30 -4.15
CA CYS A 241 -21.08 2.23 -3.12
C CYS A 241 -21.87 3.40 -3.73
N SER A 242 -22.90 3.87 -3.03
CA SER A 242 -23.76 4.99 -3.42
C SER A 242 -24.05 5.97 -2.27
N GLY A 243 -23.67 5.62 -1.03
CA GLY A 243 -23.99 6.38 0.19
C GLY A 243 -25.33 6.00 0.84
N HIS A 244 -25.97 4.90 0.39
CA HIS A 244 -27.15 4.33 1.05
C HIS A 244 -26.72 3.26 2.06
N PRO A 245 -27.61 2.74 2.94
CA PRO A 245 -27.28 1.56 3.75
C PRO A 245 -26.96 0.36 2.86
N GLU A 246 -25.70 -0.05 2.91
CA GLU A 246 -25.05 -0.92 1.92
C GLU A 246 -24.64 -2.30 2.45
N GLU A 247 -24.68 -2.50 3.77
CA GLU A 247 -24.37 -3.80 4.39
C GLU A 247 -25.22 -4.92 3.75
N GLY A 248 -24.56 -6.01 3.36
CA GLY A 248 -25.15 -7.15 2.67
C GLY A 248 -25.65 -6.90 1.24
N LYS A 249 -25.39 -5.72 0.65
CA LYS A 249 -25.91 -5.35 -0.68
C LYS A 249 -24.82 -5.04 -1.71
N LEU A 250 -23.59 -4.78 -1.28
CA LEU A 250 -22.48 -4.53 -2.19
C LEU A 250 -22.21 -5.76 -3.06
N ILE A 251 -21.58 -5.54 -4.20
CA ILE A 251 -21.14 -6.61 -5.10
C ILE A 251 -19.66 -6.41 -5.35
N LEU A 252 -18.87 -7.43 -5.02
CA LEU A 252 -17.46 -7.45 -5.40
C LEU A 252 -17.32 -7.75 -6.90
N GLY A 253 -18.11 -8.69 -7.41
CA GLY A 253 -18.21 -8.96 -8.84
C GLY A 253 -17.32 -10.10 -9.31
N ALA A 254 -17.70 -10.74 -10.42
CA ALA A 254 -17.05 -11.94 -10.91
C ALA A 254 -15.57 -11.77 -11.26
N ARG A 255 -15.21 -10.63 -11.84
CA ARG A 255 -13.85 -10.33 -12.30
C ARG A 255 -12.87 -10.12 -11.13
N GLN A 256 -13.27 -9.43 -10.06
CA GLN A 256 -12.42 -9.20 -8.88
C GLN A 256 -12.19 -10.46 -8.03
N ARG A 257 -13.11 -11.44 -8.06
CA ARG A 257 -12.98 -12.69 -7.27
C ARG A 257 -11.94 -13.66 -7.84
N MET A 258 -11.44 -13.43 -9.06
CA MET A 258 -10.48 -14.33 -9.71
C MET A 258 -9.05 -14.10 -9.19
N LEU A 259 -8.80 -14.51 -7.94
CA LEU A 259 -7.48 -14.40 -7.31
C LEU A 259 -6.47 -15.31 -8.04
N PRO A 260 -5.25 -14.85 -8.37
CA PRO A 260 -4.25 -15.66 -9.05
C PRO A 260 -3.72 -16.78 -8.14
N ILE A 261 -3.12 -17.81 -8.73
CA ILE A 261 -2.42 -18.87 -8.00
C ILE A 261 -1.10 -19.10 -8.72
N ASP A 262 0.01 -18.95 -8.00
CA ASP A 262 1.33 -19.27 -8.51
C ASP A 262 2.09 -20.10 -7.49
N VAL A 263 2.87 -21.06 -8.00
CA VAL A 263 3.72 -21.90 -7.18
C VAL A 263 4.73 -21.03 -6.43
N GLY A 264 4.81 -21.23 -5.12
CA GLY A 264 5.69 -20.47 -4.24
C GLY A 264 5.19 -19.07 -3.87
N VAL A 265 3.96 -18.70 -4.23
CA VAL A 265 3.40 -17.35 -3.97
C VAL A 265 2.09 -17.43 -3.20
N GLU A 266 2.03 -16.75 -2.05
CA GLU A 266 0.80 -16.65 -1.25
C GLU A 266 0.17 -15.26 -1.36
N ASN A 267 -1.16 -15.20 -1.53
CA ASN A 267 -1.85 -13.92 -1.70
C ASN A 267 -2.22 -13.28 -0.34
N ILE A 268 -1.94 -11.98 -0.25
CA ILE A 268 -2.41 -11.03 0.76
C ILE A 268 -3.49 -10.17 0.12
N VAL A 269 -4.76 -10.47 0.40
CA VAL A 269 -5.90 -9.81 -0.23
C VAL A 269 -6.33 -8.60 0.60
N LEU A 270 -6.40 -7.44 -0.04
CA LEU A 270 -6.82 -6.19 0.57
C LEU A 270 -8.23 -5.82 0.07
N SER A 271 -9.18 -5.59 0.98
CA SER A 271 -10.52 -5.06 0.66
C SER A 271 -10.98 -4.10 1.73
N HIS A 272 -11.49 -2.92 1.39
CA HIS A 272 -11.97 -1.98 2.41
C HIS A 272 -13.13 -2.57 3.21
N HIS A 273 -14.18 -3.05 2.53
CA HIS A 273 -15.32 -3.68 3.20
C HIS A 273 -15.05 -5.16 3.54
N PRO A 274 -15.47 -5.64 4.73
CA PRO A 274 -15.43 -7.05 5.09
C PRO A 274 -16.50 -7.88 4.35
N LEU A 275 -16.36 -9.21 4.38
CA LEU A 275 -17.14 -10.10 3.53
C LEU A 275 -18.66 -10.06 3.76
N ASN A 276 -19.12 -9.69 4.95
CA ASN A 276 -20.55 -9.52 5.29
C ASN A 276 -21.23 -8.36 4.53
N TRP A 277 -20.46 -7.45 3.93
CA TRP A 277 -21.01 -6.34 3.14
C TRP A 277 -21.48 -6.74 1.75
N PHE A 278 -21.03 -7.90 1.26
CA PHE A 278 -21.30 -8.34 -0.10
C PHE A 278 -22.50 -9.29 -0.18
N GLN A 279 -23.41 -9.04 -1.11
CA GLN A 279 -24.46 -10.02 -1.43
C GLN A 279 -23.88 -11.28 -2.11
N ASP A 280 -22.71 -11.14 -2.75
CA ASP A 280 -21.99 -12.21 -3.41
C ASP A 280 -20.89 -12.83 -2.53
N SER A 281 -21.01 -12.64 -1.21
CA SER A 281 -20.08 -13.09 -0.18
C SER A 281 -19.76 -14.58 -0.25
N ASP A 282 -20.75 -15.45 -0.48
CA ASP A 282 -20.52 -16.90 -0.56
C ASP A 282 -19.62 -17.29 -1.72
N LYS A 283 -19.77 -16.62 -2.87
CA LYS A 283 -18.90 -16.81 -4.02
C LYS A 283 -17.51 -16.27 -3.73
N ALA A 284 -17.42 -15.05 -3.18
CA ALA A 284 -16.14 -14.42 -2.84
C ALA A 284 -15.34 -15.26 -1.82
N ARG A 285 -16.01 -15.75 -0.77
CA ARG A 285 -15.44 -16.61 0.27
C ARG A 285 -14.84 -17.89 -0.29
N GLY A 286 -15.47 -18.49 -1.31
CA GLY A 286 -14.95 -19.69 -1.97
C GLY A 286 -13.58 -19.46 -2.63
N TYR A 287 -13.43 -18.38 -3.38
CA TYR A 287 -12.13 -18.01 -3.97
C TYR A 287 -11.12 -17.60 -2.91
N LEU A 288 -11.56 -16.81 -1.94
CA LEU A 288 -10.71 -16.30 -0.87
C LEU A 288 -10.09 -17.43 -0.05
N ARG A 289 -10.92 -18.33 0.49
CA ARG A 289 -10.44 -19.43 1.34
C ARG A 289 -9.45 -20.33 0.61
N GLY A 290 -9.70 -20.61 -0.67
CA GLY A 290 -8.84 -21.47 -1.47
C GLY A 290 -7.55 -20.81 -1.98
N ARG A 291 -7.46 -19.47 -2.01
CA ARG A 291 -6.38 -18.78 -2.75
C ARG A 291 -5.65 -17.68 -1.98
N ALA A 292 -6.13 -17.26 -0.81
CA ALA A 292 -5.51 -16.20 -0.01
C ALA A 292 -5.06 -16.74 1.34
N ARG A 293 -3.88 -16.33 1.82
CA ARG A 293 -3.45 -16.66 3.20
C ARG A 293 -3.80 -15.58 4.18
N VAL A 294 -3.87 -14.33 3.72
CA VAL A 294 -4.26 -13.20 4.56
C VAL A 294 -5.31 -12.40 3.82
N PHE A 295 -6.40 -12.06 4.51
CA PHE A 295 -7.38 -11.09 4.08
C PHE A 295 -7.40 -9.93 5.08
N ILE A 296 -7.22 -8.71 4.58
CA ILE A 296 -7.20 -7.51 5.40
C ILE A 296 -8.35 -6.60 4.98
N SER A 297 -9.16 -6.20 5.95
CA SER A 297 -10.26 -5.24 5.76
C SER A 297 -10.28 -4.10 6.75
N GLY A 298 -11.03 -3.04 6.43
CA GLY A 298 -11.25 -1.86 7.25
C GLY A 298 -12.74 -1.64 7.53
N HIS A 299 -13.19 -0.39 7.37
CA HIS A 299 -14.60 0.05 7.31
C HIS A 299 -15.37 0.01 8.63
N GLU A 300 -15.32 -1.10 9.37
CA GLU A 300 -16.09 -1.27 10.62
C GLU A 300 -15.44 -0.58 11.83
N HIS A 301 -14.21 -0.07 11.64
CA HIS A 301 -13.36 0.63 12.64
C HIS A 301 -13.04 -0.22 13.88
N PHE A 302 -13.45 -1.48 13.88
CA PHE A 302 -13.29 -2.42 14.97
C PHE A 302 -12.25 -3.47 14.61
N PRO A 303 -11.11 -3.53 15.32
CA PRO A 303 -10.09 -4.51 15.01
C PRO A 303 -10.57 -5.92 15.36
N ASN A 304 -10.33 -6.87 14.45
CA ASN A 304 -10.58 -8.28 14.69
C ASN A 304 -9.48 -9.12 14.04
N LEU A 305 -9.13 -10.23 14.66
CA LEU A 305 -8.21 -11.23 14.12
C LEU A 305 -8.88 -12.60 14.21
N ASP A 306 -8.92 -13.35 13.13
CA ASP A 306 -9.39 -14.73 13.13
C ASP A 306 -8.52 -15.60 12.23
N ILE A 307 -8.32 -16.85 12.62
CA ILE A 307 -7.60 -17.85 11.81
C ILE A 307 -8.61 -18.92 11.42
N GLU A 308 -8.93 -18.98 10.14
CA GLU A 308 -9.86 -19.95 9.60
C GLU A 308 -9.09 -21.16 9.06
N ASP A 309 -9.34 -22.34 9.64
CA ASP A 309 -8.96 -23.61 9.04
C ASP A 309 -9.82 -23.86 7.78
N VAL A 310 -9.17 -23.94 6.62
CA VAL A 310 -9.85 -24.16 5.34
C VAL A 310 -9.97 -25.62 5.03
N GLU A 311 -8.83 -26.27 4.97
CA GLU A 311 -8.63 -27.71 4.78
C GLU A 311 -7.26 -28.09 5.35
N ASP A 312 -6.91 -29.39 5.32
CA ASP A 312 -5.62 -29.85 5.83
C ASP A 312 -4.47 -29.15 5.11
N GLY A 313 -3.56 -28.53 5.87
CA GLY A 313 -2.45 -27.75 5.31
C GLY A 313 -2.82 -26.38 4.72
N CYS A 314 -4.00 -25.83 4.99
CA CYS A 314 -4.44 -24.54 4.45
C CYS A 314 -5.22 -23.71 5.47
N GLN A 315 -4.66 -22.55 5.87
CA GLN A 315 -5.25 -21.63 6.85
C GLN A 315 -5.25 -20.19 6.37
N VAL A 316 -6.36 -19.47 6.60
CA VAL A 316 -6.52 -18.06 6.21
C VAL A 316 -6.58 -17.20 7.47
N MET A 317 -5.74 -16.17 7.52
CA MET A 317 -5.85 -15.11 8.51
C MET A 317 -6.80 -14.02 8.02
N MET A 318 -7.83 -13.72 8.81
CA MET A 318 -8.79 -12.65 8.60
C MET A 318 -8.49 -11.51 9.57
N LEU A 319 -8.00 -10.38 9.06
CA LEU A 319 -7.65 -9.20 9.86
C LEU A 319 -8.55 -8.02 9.51
N ALA A 320 -9.39 -7.59 10.46
CA ALA A 320 -10.07 -6.31 10.38
C ALA A 320 -9.24 -5.24 11.10
N ALA A 321 -9.07 -4.07 10.47
CA ALA A 321 -8.34 -2.94 10.98
C ALA A 321 -9.22 -2.06 11.89
N GLY A 322 -8.60 -1.48 12.92
CA GLY A 322 -9.15 -0.29 13.56
C GLY A 322 -8.95 0.95 12.68
N ALA A 323 -9.64 2.04 13.01
CA ALA A 323 -9.51 3.30 12.27
C ALA A 323 -8.29 4.12 12.69
N THR A 324 -7.55 4.63 11.71
CA THR A 324 -6.45 5.58 11.93
C THR A 324 -6.96 6.92 12.42
N ALA A 325 -8.14 7.36 11.98
CA ALA A 325 -8.84 8.52 12.52
C ALA A 325 -10.36 8.32 12.43
N PRO A 326 -10.99 7.76 13.48
CA PRO A 326 -12.43 7.52 13.48
C PRO A 326 -13.22 8.84 13.51
N ASP A 327 -14.43 8.81 12.96
CA ASP A 327 -15.36 9.96 12.94
C ASP A 327 -15.71 10.47 14.36
N GLU A 328 -15.75 9.55 15.31
CA GLU A 328 -16.00 9.82 16.72
C GLU A 328 -15.02 9.03 17.59
N VAL A 329 -14.34 9.72 18.51
CA VAL A 329 -13.43 9.10 19.48
C VAL A 329 -14.17 8.87 20.80
N ASN A 330 -14.28 7.61 21.22
CA ASN A 330 -14.91 7.15 22.45
C ASN A 330 -14.30 5.82 22.94
N GLU A 331 -14.90 5.19 23.94
CA GLU A 331 -14.42 3.90 24.49
C GLU A 331 -14.40 2.76 23.46
N LYS A 332 -15.29 2.80 22.46
CA LYS A 332 -15.41 1.77 21.43
C LYS A 332 -14.54 2.07 20.22
N PHE A 333 -14.45 3.34 19.81
CA PHE A 333 -13.75 3.79 18.62
C PHE A 333 -12.64 4.76 19.00
N THR A 334 -11.40 4.39 18.73
CA THR A 334 -10.22 5.20 19.03
C THR A 334 -9.19 5.04 17.92
N TYR A 335 -8.15 5.89 17.90
CA TYR A 335 -7.11 5.82 16.89
C TYR A 335 -6.31 4.53 17.03
N LYS A 336 -6.16 3.80 15.92
CA LYS A 336 -5.47 2.52 15.86
C LYS A 336 -4.66 2.40 14.57
N TYR A 337 -3.59 1.63 14.63
CA TYR A 337 -2.84 1.16 13.47
C TYR A 337 -2.14 -0.15 13.82
N ASN A 338 -1.55 -0.84 12.84
CA ASN A 338 -0.77 -2.05 13.10
C ASN A 338 0.61 -1.94 12.46
N ILE A 339 1.57 -2.67 13.03
CA ILE A 339 2.81 -3.04 12.34
C ILE A 339 2.71 -4.53 12.03
N LEU A 340 2.82 -4.87 10.75
CA LEU A 340 2.73 -6.23 10.25
C LEU A 340 4.10 -6.68 9.78
N THR A 341 4.54 -7.85 10.21
CA THR A 341 5.77 -8.47 9.73
C THR A 341 5.44 -9.77 9.02
N PHE A 342 5.80 -9.86 7.74
CA PHE A 342 5.69 -11.09 6.95
C PHE A 342 7.05 -11.76 6.87
N GLU A 343 7.06 -13.07 7.14
CA GLU A 343 8.25 -13.91 7.15
C GLU A 343 7.92 -15.28 6.55
N TRP A 344 8.93 -15.98 6.05
CA TRP A 344 8.81 -17.40 5.76
C TRP A 344 9.28 -18.21 6.98
N ASP A 345 8.40 -19.08 7.48
CA ASP A 345 8.71 -20.04 8.54
C ASP A 345 9.30 -21.31 7.93
N GLU A 346 10.62 -21.47 8.04
CA GLU A 346 11.34 -22.62 7.49
C GLU A 346 10.89 -23.96 8.09
N GLN A 347 10.56 -24.00 9.39
CA GLN A 347 10.19 -25.23 10.09
C GLN A 347 8.93 -25.85 9.51
N GLN A 348 7.97 -25.00 9.16
CA GLN A 348 6.67 -25.41 8.67
C GLN A 348 6.52 -25.15 7.16
N ASP A 349 7.54 -24.60 6.49
CA ASP A 349 7.49 -24.09 5.11
C ASP A 349 6.21 -23.26 4.87
N ALA A 350 5.98 -22.30 5.74
CA ALA A 350 4.70 -21.60 5.90
C ALA A 350 4.88 -20.08 5.93
N LEU A 351 3.83 -19.33 5.57
CA LEU A 351 3.79 -17.89 5.78
C LEU A 351 3.59 -17.59 7.27
N ALA A 352 4.52 -16.88 7.88
CA ALA A 352 4.36 -16.31 9.21
C ALA A 352 4.01 -14.83 9.13
N VAL A 353 3.02 -14.43 9.93
CA VAL A 353 2.55 -13.04 10.04
C VAL A 353 2.57 -12.64 11.50
N THR A 354 3.38 -11.66 11.85
CA THR A 354 3.38 -11.05 13.19
C THR A 354 2.55 -9.77 13.16
N VAL A 355 1.63 -9.62 14.11
CA VAL A 355 0.81 -8.41 14.29
C VAL A 355 1.24 -7.71 15.58
N ASP A 356 1.77 -6.49 15.47
CA ASP A 356 2.01 -5.54 16.57
C ASP A 356 0.96 -4.42 16.47
N PRO A 357 -0.22 -4.60 17.11
CA PRO A 357 -1.31 -3.65 17.07
C PRO A 357 -1.09 -2.51 18.04
N ARG A 358 -1.48 -1.30 17.61
CA ARG A 358 -1.23 -0.06 18.32
C ARG A 358 -2.55 0.66 18.54
N THR A 359 -2.77 1.15 19.76
CA THR A 359 -3.99 1.85 20.14
C THR A 359 -3.69 3.13 20.89
N TRP A 360 -4.56 4.13 20.76
CA TRP A 360 -4.43 5.39 21.45
C TRP A 360 -4.83 5.31 22.92
N ASN A 361 -3.96 5.79 23.79
CA ASN A 361 -4.23 5.99 25.21
C ASN A 361 -4.66 7.46 25.44
N PRO A 362 -5.95 7.72 25.73
CA PRO A 362 -6.46 9.08 25.89
C PRO A 362 -5.95 9.77 27.16
N ASP A 363 -5.61 9.03 28.22
CA ASP A 363 -5.11 9.59 29.48
C ASP A 363 -3.67 10.12 29.33
N MET A 364 -2.91 9.53 28.41
CA MET A 364 -1.50 9.85 28.16
C MET A 364 -1.27 10.58 26.83
N ALA A 365 -2.29 10.69 25.98
CA ALA A 365 -2.24 11.26 24.63
C ALA A 365 -1.10 10.69 23.77
N ARG A 366 -0.98 9.36 23.71
CA ARG A 366 0.03 8.65 22.91
C ARG A 366 -0.44 7.26 22.52
N PHE A 367 0.23 6.65 21.55
CA PHE A 367 0.04 5.25 21.21
C PHE A 367 0.77 4.31 22.18
N GLU A 368 0.15 3.16 22.42
CA GLU A 368 0.72 2.03 23.13
C GLU A 368 0.33 0.71 22.44
N HIS A 369 0.88 -0.41 22.92
CA HIS A 369 0.53 -1.73 22.41
C HIS A 369 -0.93 -2.06 22.76
N ASP A 370 -1.69 -2.63 21.85
CA ASP A 370 -3.09 -2.99 22.07
C ASP A 370 -3.21 -4.37 22.74
N ASP A 371 -2.77 -4.45 24.01
CA ASP A 371 -2.81 -5.67 24.82
C ASP A 371 -4.23 -6.25 24.93
N ALA A 372 -5.26 -5.38 24.93
CA ALA A 372 -6.65 -5.79 25.03
C ALA A 372 -7.13 -6.50 23.75
N PHE A 373 -6.72 -6.02 22.57
CA PHE A 373 -7.00 -6.68 21.30
C PHE A 373 -6.28 -8.04 21.17
N MET A 374 -5.07 -8.14 21.72
CA MET A 374 -4.25 -9.35 21.69
C MET A 374 -4.57 -10.36 22.80
N ASP A 375 -5.48 -10.06 23.72
CA ASP A 375 -5.80 -10.96 24.83
C ASP A 375 -6.26 -12.35 24.33
N GLY A 376 -5.58 -13.39 24.82
CA GLY A 376 -5.80 -14.78 24.40
C GLY A 376 -5.31 -15.13 22.98
N ARG A 377 -4.56 -14.25 22.31
CA ARG A 377 -4.03 -14.44 20.95
C ARG A 377 -2.51 -14.48 20.94
N GLN A 378 -1.94 -15.11 19.92
CA GLN A 378 -0.50 -15.03 19.65
C GLN A 378 -0.23 -13.84 18.72
N GLU A 379 0.90 -13.16 18.91
CA GLU A 379 1.31 -12.09 17.98
C GLU A 379 1.75 -12.66 16.63
N ARG A 380 2.52 -13.75 16.65
CA ARG A 380 3.02 -14.46 15.47
C ARG A 380 2.08 -15.60 15.08
N GLN A 381 1.47 -15.49 13.91
CA GLN A 381 0.60 -16.48 13.29
C GLN A 381 1.38 -17.23 12.21
N VAL A 382 1.52 -18.56 12.33
CA VAL A 382 2.11 -19.39 11.27
C VAL A 382 0.97 -20.06 10.52
N LEU A 383 0.81 -19.71 9.25
CA LEU A 383 -0.33 -20.07 8.42
C LEU A 383 0.07 -21.19 7.47
N ALA A 384 -0.59 -22.34 7.58
CA ALA A 384 -0.36 -23.43 6.62
C ALA A 384 -0.57 -22.92 5.17
N SER A 385 0.48 -23.06 4.35
CA SER A 385 0.65 -22.33 3.08
C SER A 385 0.82 -23.31 1.91
N PRO A 386 -0.29 -23.71 1.25
CA PRO A 386 -0.25 -24.75 0.23
C PRO A 386 0.60 -24.37 -0.99
N ASN A 387 0.64 -23.10 -1.40
CA ASN A 387 1.41 -22.70 -2.56
C ASN A 387 2.92 -22.71 -2.30
N PHE A 388 3.36 -22.54 -1.04
CA PHE A 388 4.77 -22.71 -0.68
C PHE A 388 5.23 -24.16 -0.80
N HIS A 389 4.39 -25.11 -0.38
CA HIS A 389 4.67 -26.53 -0.47
C HIS A 389 4.77 -27.06 -1.91
N ASP A 390 4.05 -26.43 -2.84
CA ASP A 390 4.14 -26.78 -4.27
C ASP A 390 5.47 -26.36 -4.90
N ALA A 391 6.25 -25.48 -4.24
CA ALA A 391 7.57 -25.05 -4.69
C ALA A 391 8.69 -25.93 -4.07
N PRO A 392 9.79 -26.23 -4.80
CA PRO A 392 10.93 -26.93 -4.22
C PRO A 392 11.46 -26.21 -2.98
N ILE A 393 11.63 -26.93 -1.86
CA ILE A 393 12.12 -26.36 -0.58
C ILE A 393 13.45 -25.62 -0.83
N PRO A 394 13.64 -24.40 -0.29
CA PRO A 394 14.86 -23.64 -0.50
C PRO A 394 16.06 -24.42 0.05
N ALA A 395 17.09 -24.63 -0.75
CA ALA A 395 18.29 -25.35 -0.31
C ALA A 395 19.20 -24.43 0.53
N SER A 396 19.85 -24.98 1.57
CA SER A 396 20.80 -24.27 2.44
C SER A 396 22.02 -23.65 1.73
N ASN A 397 22.25 -24.02 0.46
CA ASN A 397 23.40 -23.61 -0.34
C ASN A 397 23.02 -22.68 -1.50
N THR A 398 21.79 -22.15 -1.52
CA THR A 398 21.40 -21.13 -2.48
C THR A 398 22.18 -19.85 -2.15
N PRO A 399 22.93 -19.24 -3.09
CA PRO A 399 23.72 -18.06 -2.78
C PRO A 399 22.81 -16.94 -2.23
N GLU A 400 23.11 -16.49 -1.01
CA GLU A 400 22.38 -15.48 -0.21
C GLU A 400 22.21 -14.13 -0.96
N SER A 401 23.04 -13.88 -1.98
CA SER A 401 23.13 -12.61 -2.71
C SER A 401 21.98 -12.33 -3.71
N GLU A 402 20.99 -13.20 -3.87
CA GLU A 402 19.97 -13.09 -4.94
C GLU A 402 18.55 -12.67 -4.51
N VAL A 403 18.25 -12.55 -3.21
CA VAL A 403 16.88 -12.19 -2.74
C VAL A 403 16.89 -10.87 -1.98
N THR A 404 16.14 -9.89 -2.50
CA THR A 404 15.86 -8.61 -1.83
C THR A 404 14.35 -8.51 -1.57
N ALA A 405 13.96 -8.11 -0.36
CA ALA A 405 12.55 -7.87 0.00
C ALA A 405 12.04 -6.53 -0.59
N GLU A 406 12.15 -6.39 -1.91
CA GLU A 406 11.68 -5.21 -2.65
C GLU A 406 10.29 -5.48 -3.22
N LEU A 407 9.41 -4.47 -3.19
CA LEU A 407 8.09 -4.54 -3.80
C LEU A 407 8.19 -4.38 -5.32
N VAL A 408 7.91 -5.47 -6.04
CA VAL A 408 7.89 -5.49 -7.51
C VAL A 408 6.46 -5.55 -8.01
N GLU A 409 6.03 -4.54 -8.76
CA GLU A 409 4.71 -4.56 -9.41
C GLU A 409 4.68 -5.54 -10.58
N GLU A 410 3.65 -6.37 -10.59
CA GLU A 410 3.38 -7.31 -11.66
C GLU A 410 2.56 -6.65 -12.78
N PRO A 411 2.85 -7.01 -14.05
CA PRO A 411 2.07 -6.51 -15.17
C PRO A 411 0.61 -6.97 -15.08
N SER A 412 -0.34 -6.06 -15.30
CA SER A 412 -1.75 -6.45 -15.46
C SER A 412 -1.92 -7.33 -16.69
N GLU A 413 -2.68 -8.42 -16.58
CA GLU A 413 -3.12 -9.18 -17.75
C GLU A 413 -4.01 -8.30 -18.63
N VAL A 414 -3.44 -7.71 -19.68
CA VAL A 414 -4.23 -7.00 -20.70
C VAL A 414 -4.95 -8.05 -21.53
N ARG A 415 -6.26 -8.23 -21.29
CA ARG A 415 -7.09 -8.98 -22.25
C ARG A 415 -7.18 -8.16 -23.55
N PRO A 416 -6.90 -8.75 -24.73
CA PRO A 416 -7.07 -8.05 -25.98
C PRO A 416 -8.55 -7.69 -26.17
N THR A 417 -8.84 -6.42 -26.39
CA THR A 417 -10.14 -5.97 -26.91
C THR A 417 -10.15 -6.23 -28.42
N GLU A 418 -10.56 -7.43 -28.83
CA GLU A 418 -10.96 -7.66 -30.22
C GLU A 418 -12.31 -6.95 -30.46
N ASP A 419 -12.29 -6.00 -31.41
CA ASP A 419 -13.42 -5.28 -32.06
C ASP A 419 -13.49 -3.77 -31.80
N ALA A 420 -12.50 -3.03 -32.31
CA ALA A 420 -12.70 -1.63 -32.70
C ALA A 420 -13.33 -1.59 -34.10
N LEU A 421 -14.66 -1.37 -34.17
CA LEU A 421 -15.35 -1.01 -35.42
C LEU A 421 -14.90 0.40 -35.89
N PRO A 422 -14.89 0.69 -37.21
CA PRO A 422 -14.22 1.86 -37.76
C PRO A 422 -14.93 3.18 -37.42
N ALA A 423 -14.12 4.19 -37.12
CA ALA A 423 -14.55 5.57 -36.90
C ALA A 423 -15.36 6.13 -38.09
N ALA A 424 -16.50 6.75 -37.77
CA ALA A 424 -17.26 7.55 -38.72
C ALA A 424 -16.50 8.83 -39.08
N GLN A 425 -16.45 9.12 -40.38
CA GLN A 425 -15.87 10.34 -40.95
C GLN A 425 -16.81 11.53 -40.69
N ASP A 426 -16.29 12.60 -40.11
CA ASP A 426 -16.93 13.91 -40.14
C ASP A 426 -16.04 14.91 -40.89
N ASP A 427 -16.56 15.37 -42.02
CA ASP A 427 -16.04 16.47 -42.85
C ASP A 427 -16.50 17.81 -42.26
N THR A 428 -15.57 18.77 -42.08
CA THR A 428 -15.58 20.13 -42.69
C THR A 428 -14.70 21.15 -41.95
N SER A 429 -13.59 21.50 -42.59
CA SER A 429 -13.09 22.87 -42.92
C SER A 429 -13.27 24.04 -41.93
N ALA A 430 -12.15 24.57 -41.41
CA ALA A 430 -11.71 25.95 -41.71
C ALA A 430 -10.24 26.19 -41.28
N THR A 431 -9.41 26.59 -42.24
CA THR A 431 -7.96 26.83 -42.14
C THR A 431 -7.60 28.24 -41.64
N ALA A 432 -6.60 28.35 -40.76
CA ALA A 432 -5.77 29.54 -40.52
C ALA A 432 -4.28 29.10 -40.48
N PRO A 433 -3.30 29.95 -40.90
CA PRO A 433 -1.97 29.48 -41.28
C PRO A 433 -1.06 29.19 -40.07
N PRO A 434 -0.08 28.27 -40.18
CA PRO A 434 0.80 27.91 -39.08
C PRO A 434 1.94 28.92 -38.90
N ILE A 435 2.24 29.25 -37.64
CA ILE A 435 3.48 29.93 -37.23
C ILE A 435 4.37 28.88 -36.57
N ALA A 436 5.63 28.81 -37.03
CA ALA A 436 6.61 27.81 -36.65
C ALA A 436 7.02 27.89 -35.17
N GLY A 437 7.11 26.74 -34.49
CA GLY A 437 7.85 26.59 -33.22
C GLY A 437 7.20 25.75 -32.12
N ALA A 438 5.94 25.35 -32.24
CA ALA A 438 5.29 24.40 -31.33
C ALA A 438 4.84 23.19 -32.12
N GLU A 439 5.38 22.01 -31.83
CA GLU A 439 4.78 20.78 -32.32
C GLU A 439 3.38 20.64 -31.69
N PRO A 440 2.33 20.45 -32.51
CA PRO A 440 1.05 19.99 -32.00
C PRO A 440 1.28 18.66 -31.28
N LEU A 441 0.65 18.46 -30.12
CA LEU A 441 0.52 17.14 -29.52
C LEU A 441 -0.36 16.30 -30.45
N ALA A 442 0.25 15.73 -31.50
CA ALA A 442 -0.35 14.66 -32.26
C ALA A 442 -0.44 13.45 -31.33
N GLU A 443 -1.65 12.89 -31.22
CA GLU A 443 -1.90 11.54 -30.71
C GLU A 443 -1.23 10.52 -31.64
N THR A 444 0.09 10.43 -31.61
CA THR A 444 0.84 9.40 -32.31
C THR A 444 2.04 8.99 -31.48
N ALA A 445 1.84 8.01 -30.61
CA ALA A 445 2.85 7.00 -30.29
C ALA A 445 2.14 5.79 -29.67
N THR A 446 1.88 4.81 -30.54
CA THR A 446 1.46 3.44 -30.27
C THR A 446 2.60 2.57 -29.69
N GLU A 447 3.54 3.15 -28.95
CA GLU A 447 4.55 2.39 -28.21
C GLU A 447 4.33 2.60 -26.70
N PRO A 448 4.34 1.53 -25.88
CA PRO A 448 4.25 1.69 -24.43
C PRO A 448 5.45 2.50 -23.95
N GLU A 449 5.20 3.66 -23.32
CA GLU A 449 6.28 4.44 -22.71
C GLU A 449 7.03 3.55 -21.70
N PRO A 450 8.38 3.55 -21.71
CA PRO A 450 9.13 2.78 -20.73
C PRO A 450 8.80 3.24 -19.31
N GLU A 451 8.66 2.27 -18.40
CA GLU A 451 8.38 2.54 -16.99
C GLU A 451 9.44 3.48 -16.40
N PRO A 452 9.04 4.56 -15.69
CA PRO A 452 9.99 5.50 -15.11
C PRO A 452 10.81 4.83 -14.00
N THR A 453 12.09 5.19 -13.90
CA THR A 453 12.98 4.77 -12.81
C THR A 453 12.48 5.27 -11.45
N GLN A 454 12.91 4.64 -10.36
CA GLN A 454 12.52 5.02 -8.99
C GLN A 454 12.83 6.51 -8.69
N ASP A 455 14.03 6.98 -9.02
CA ASP A 455 14.40 8.41 -8.93
C ASP A 455 13.42 9.37 -9.62
N VAL A 456 12.86 8.97 -10.76
CA VAL A 456 11.89 9.79 -11.51
C VAL A 456 10.54 9.77 -10.82
N ARG A 457 10.16 8.64 -10.23
CA ARG A 457 8.92 8.48 -9.47
C ARG A 457 8.96 9.29 -8.19
N ASP A 458 10.03 9.22 -7.41
CA ASP A 458 10.20 10.03 -6.21
C ASP A 458 10.19 11.52 -6.52
N LEU A 459 10.86 11.93 -7.60
CA LEU A 459 10.84 13.32 -8.03
C LEU A 459 9.45 13.76 -8.48
N GLN A 460 8.71 12.88 -9.16
CA GLN A 460 7.32 13.14 -9.56
C GLN A 460 6.45 13.30 -8.31
N LEU A 461 6.49 12.34 -7.39
CA LEU A 461 5.71 12.37 -6.16
C LEU A 461 6.00 13.65 -5.35
N ARG A 462 7.27 14.02 -5.18
CA ARG A 462 7.67 15.30 -4.56
C ARG A 462 7.10 16.51 -5.30
N PHE A 463 7.12 16.49 -6.64
CA PHE A 463 6.55 17.57 -7.45
C PHE A 463 5.04 17.75 -7.19
N PHE A 464 4.29 16.67 -7.05
CA PHE A 464 2.85 16.70 -6.76
C PHE A 464 2.53 17.02 -5.30
N GLN A 465 3.38 16.62 -4.36
CA GLN A 465 3.21 16.87 -2.92
C GLN A 465 3.58 18.30 -2.50
N THR A 466 4.63 18.86 -3.09
CA THR A 466 5.22 20.14 -2.67
C THR A 466 4.55 21.34 -3.32
N LEU A 467 4.06 21.20 -4.56
CA LEU A 467 3.48 22.28 -5.35
C LEU A 467 1.97 22.12 -5.52
N SER A 468 1.25 23.25 -5.40
CA SER A 468 -0.17 23.33 -5.78
C SER A 468 -0.37 23.13 -7.28
N GLU A 469 -1.58 22.75 -7.71
CA GLU A 469 -1.94 22.58 -9.14
C GLU A 469 -1.53 23.80 -9.99
N GLY A 470 -1.82 25.02 -9.51
CA GLY A 470 -1.44 26.25 -10.19
C GLY A 470 0.08 26.42 -10.33
N GLU A 471 0.85 26.10 -9.29
CA GLU A 471 2.32 26.16 -9.31
C GLU A 471 2.91 25.09 -10.24
N ARG A 472 2.33 23.88 -10.27
CA ARG A 472 2.75 22.80 -11.18
C ARG A 472 2.54 23.21 -12.63
N LEU A 473 1.36 23.73 -12.97
CA LEU A 473 1.07 24.20 -14.31
C LEU A 473 2.00 25.34 -14.73
N GLN A 474 2.19 26.34 -13.87
CA GLN A 474 3.12 27.44 -14.13
C GLN A 474 4.55 26.94 -14.36
N THR A 475 4.97 25.93 -13.61
CA THR A 475 6.28 25.30 -13.76
C THR A 475 6.42 24.58 -15.09
N LEU A 476 5.43 23.78 -15.49
CA LEU A 476 5.41 23.09 -16.78
C LEU A 476 5.39 24.06 -17.96
N VAL A 477 4.68 25.19 -17.83
CA VAL A 477 4.69 26.30 -18.81
C VAL A 477 6.09 26.95 -18.86
N LYS A 478 6.69 27.24 -17.71
CA LYS A 478 8.03 27.84 -17.61
C LYS A 478 9.10 26.96 -18.25
N PHE A 479 8.98 25.64 -18.14
CA PHE A 479 9.88 24.69 -18.79
C PHE A 479 9.61 24.50 -20.28
N GLY A 480 8.58 25.14 -20.85
CA GLY A 480 8.23 25.03 -22.27
C GLY A 480 7.61 23.68 -22.65
N VAL A 481 7.10 22.94 -21.66
CA VAL A 481 6.52 21.60 -21.84
C VAL A 481 5.10 21.69 -22.42
N VAL A 482 4.36 22.72 -22.00
CA VAL A 482 3.02 23.04 -22.48
C VAL A 482 2.93 24.53 -22.80
N ALA A 483 2.27 24.88 -23.90
CA ALA A 483 1.93 26.28 -24.17
C ALA A 483 0.94 26.79 -23.10
N GLN A 484 0.87 28.10 -22.87
CA GLN A 484 -0.14 28.68 -21.97
C GLN A 484 -1.53 28.16 -22.34
N ARG A 485 -2.10 27.31 -21.48
CA ARG A 485 -3.40 26.70 -21.70
C ARG A 485 -4.40 27.31 -20.72
N HIS A 486 -5.60 27.59 -21.21
CA HIS A 486 -6.76 27.89 -20.38
C HIS A 486 -7.66 26.65 -20.38
N GLY A 487 -7.77 25.98 -19.23
CA GLY A 487 -8.57 24.77 -19.04
C GLY A 487 -7.88 23.78 -18.08
N GLY A 488 -8.68 23.03 -17.33
CA GLY A 488 -8.17 22.04 -16.37
C GLY A 488 -7.39 20.92 -17.06
N ILE A 489 -6.30 20.48 -16.43
CA ILE A 489 -5.51 19.34 -16.86
C ILE A 489 -5.79 18.22 -15.85
N ASP A 490 -6.19 17.04 -16.32
CA ASP A 490 -6.35 15.90 -15.42
C ASP A 490 -4.98 15.41 -14.90
N HIS A 491 -4.97 14.75 -13.75
CA HIS A 491 -3.74 14.29 -13.09
C HIS A 491 -2.88 13.39 -13.98
N ALA A 492 -3.50 12.53 -14.79
CA ALA A 492 -2.81 11.64 -15.72
C ALA A 492 -2.06 12.43 -16.80
N MET A 493 -2.67 13.50 -17.32
CA MET A 493 -2.04 14.42 -18.26
C MET A 493 -0.93 15.23 -17.59
N GLU A 494 -1.12 15.72 -16.36
CA GLU A 494 -0.04 16.40 -15.61
C GLU A 494 1.19 15.50 -15.45
N ARG A 495 1.01 14.22 -15.13
CA ARG A 495 2.09 13.24 -15.06
C ARG A 495 2.79 13.05 -16.41
N ARG A 496 2.05 12.96 -17.51
CA ARG A 496 2.64 12.88 -18.86
C ARG A 496 3.47 14.11 -19.18
N LEU A 497 2.97 15.30 -18.84
CA LEU A 497 3.71 16.55 -19.01
C LEU A 497 4.96 16.57 -18.12
N PHE A 498 4.87 16.14 -16.87
CA PHE A 498 6.02 15.99 -16.00
C PHE A 498 7.08 15.06 -16.60
N ARG A 499 6.70 13.86 -17.06
CA ARG A 499 7.62 12.92 -17.74
C ARG A 499 8.22 13.50 -19.01
N ARG A 500 7.45 14.30 -19.77
CA ARG A 500 7.98 15.07 -20.90
C ARG A 500 9.04 16.08 -20.45
N ALA A 501 8.84 16.79 -19.35
CA ALA A 501 9.83 17.68 -18.77
C ALA A 501 11.13 16.94 -18.40
N ILE A 502 11.02 15.74 -17.80
CA ILE A 502 12.17 14.90 -17.47
C ILE A 502 12.94 14.49 -18.74
N ARG A 503 12.24 14.06 -19.79
CA ARG A 503 12.86 13.74 -21.10
C ARG A 503 13.55 14.95 -21.75
N GLN A 504 13.07 16.16 -21.46
CA GLN A 504 13.70 17.41 -21.90
C GLN A 504 14.89 17.83 -21.00
N GLY A 505 15.34 16.98 -20.08
CA GLY A 505 16.50 17.24 -19.23
C GLY A 505 16.22 18.15 -18.02
N LYS A 506 14.96 18.38 -17.67
CA LYS A 506 14.56 19.33 -16.61
C LYS A 506 14.63 18.78 -15.18
N ALA A 507 15.10 17.55 -14.98
CA ALA A 507 15.13 16.90 -13.67
C ALA A 507 15.91 17.70 -12.61
N ALA A 508 17.09 18.24 -12.95
CA ALA A 508 17.90 19.01 -11.99
C ALA A 508 17.25 20.36 -11.62
N GLU A 509 16.64 21.04 -12.60
CA GLU A 509 15.91 22.29 -12.39
C GLU A 509 14.68 22.08 -11.50
N ILE A 510 13.96 20.96 -11.70
CA ILE A 510 12.84 20.56 -10.86
C ILE A 510 13.29 20.31 -9.43
N ARG A 511 14.36 19.51 -9.22
CA ARG A 511 14.90 19.24 -7.88
C ARG A 511 15.26 20.52 -7.14
N GLN A 512 16.05 21.39 -7.77
CA GLN A 512 16.48 22.65 -7.16
C GLN A 512 15.30 23.55 -6.75
N MET A 513 14.26 23.59 -7.58
CA MET A 513 13.05 24.35 -7.28
C MET A 513 12.28 23.74 -6.10
N LEU A 514 12.13 22.42 -6.04
CA LEU A 514 11.45 21.74 -4.94
C LEU A 514 12.20 21.95 -3.63
N ASP A 515 13.52 21.78 -3.64
CA ASP A 515 14.38 22.03 -2.47
C ASP A 515 14.26 23.48 -1.98
N ALA A 516 14.17 24.45 -2.90
CA ALA A 516 13.98 25.86 -2.54
C ALA A 516 12.60 26.14 -1.91
N THR A 517 11.54 25.53 -2.44
CA THR A 517 10.18 25.65 -1.90
C THR A 517 10.06 25.01 -0.51
N GLU A 518 10.64 23.82 -0.33
CA GLU A 518 10.64 23.10 0.94
C GLU A 518 11.41 23.90 2.03
N ASN A 519 12.60 24.42 1.69
CA ASN A 519 13.39 25.26 2.59
C ASN A 519 12.69 26.61 2.90
N GLY A 520 11.96 27.18 1.94
CA GLY A 520 11.19 28.41 2.13
C GLY A 520 10.00 28.23 3.07
N LYS A 521 9.33 27.07 3.04
CA LYS A 521 8.22 26.73 3.96
C LYS A 521 8.71 26.46 5.39
N GLY A 522 9.91 25.88 5.56
CA GLY A 522 10.52 25.65 6.88
C GLY A 522 11.00 26.91 7.61
N GLY A 523 11.21 28.03 6.90
CA GLY A 523 11.70 29.28 7.47
C GLY A 523 10.63 30.18 8.12
N SER A 524 9.34 29.86 7.95
CA SER A 524 8.23 30.71 8.40
C SER A 524 7.62 30.33 9.76
N SER A 525 8.16 29.30 10.42
CA SER A 525 7.89 28.96 11.83
C SER A 525 9.13 29.26 12.68
N LYS A 526 9.28 30.52 13.09
CA LYS A 526 10.13 30.91 14.22
C LYS A 526 9.42 31.92 15.09
#